data_AF-A0AAJ2UGP0-F1
#
_entry.id   AF-A0AAJ2UGP0-F1
#
_cell.length_a   1.000
_cell.length_b   1.000
_cell.length_c   1.000
_cell.angle_alpha   90.00
_cell.angle_beta   90.00
_cell.angle_gamma   90.00
#
_symmetry.space_group_name_H-M   'P 1'
#
loop_
_entity.id
_entity.type
_entity.pdbx_description
1 polymer ?
#
loop_
_entity_poly.entity_id
_entity_poly.type
_entity_poly.pdbx_seq_one_letter_code
_entity_poly.pdbx_strand_id
1 'polypeptide(L)'
;MECLLRYVFIFEVGDEIEINKIEKILNKAAQILEIKFEKFIPTHFKVGTNFLKTFIGKIKHGEFELDVSAKIFDMGNIIISIDLKRDIKNLDEITEIIKKVDFEKIARDINNRIRRSIIDSIINPKKDSEYEEYFMVFLKYEKDVEEFIKANKNKIASILELDEDISEKTVQDILKNSISYYKNEHIIVSWSGAFLINVDNIEEISYIFEIANLQQLVLRCYDYELDKVFKEVVKKIKVKWYNALFGNIYEKVRKIIEERIEIQETVESTMNLGKFFGDWYYAKVYELIYKELHIEEWRNNLFRKIDYIEEFYKSMDSRINSTRTLFIELGILIIFILDIFFYFFIVK
;
A
#
# COMPACT_ATOMS: atom_id res chain seq x y z
N MET A 1 -27.14 -14.65 -13.90
CA MET A 1 -26.66 -13.28 -13.71
C MET A 1 -25.21 -13.29 -14.13
N GLU A 2 -24.81 -12.43 -15.05
CA GLU A 2 -23.41 -12.38 -15.48
C GLU A 2 -22.58 -11.80 -14.34
N CYS A 3 -21.54 -12.51 -13.94
CA CYS A 3 -20.66 -12.15 -12.84
C CYS A 3 -19.20 -12.13 -13.32
N LEU A 4 -18.50 -11.06 -12.99
CA LEU A 4 -17.05 -10.97 -13.04
C LEU A 4 -16.53 -10.84 -11.60
N LEU A 5 -15.81 -11.86 -11.14
CA LEU A 5 -15.06 -11.81 -9.89
C LEU A 5 -13.61 -11.44 -10.24
N ARG A 6 -13.14 -10.30 -9.73
CA ARG A 6 -11.78 -9.80 -9.94
C ARG A 6 -11.04 -9.77 -8.61
N TYR A 7 -9.98 -10.54 -8.48
CA TYR A 7 -9.03 -10.42 -7.37
C TYR A 7 -7.85 -9.55 -7.79
N VAL A 8 -7.42 -8.65 -6.91
CA VAL A 8 -6.30 -7.75 -7.11
C VAL A 8 -5.31 -7.94 -5.97
N PHE A 9 -4.06 -8.20 -6.33
CA PHE A 9 -2.95 -8.27 -5.38
C PHE A 9 -1.93 -7.21 -5.73
N ILE A 10 -1.59 -6.35 -4.78
CA ILE A 10 -0.63 -5.27 -4.95
C ILE A 10 0.61 -5.64 -4.15
N PHE A 11 1.71 -5.96 -4.83
CA PHE A 11 2.97 -6.35 -4.20
C PHE A 11 3.94 -5.19 -4.14
N GLU A 12 4.61 -5.04 -3.00
CA GLU A 12 5.82 -4.24 -2.89
C GLU A 12 7.04 -5.09 -3.26
N VAL A 13 7.84 -4.65 -4.24
CA VAL A 13 8.96 -5.46 -4.76
C VAL A 13 10.33 -4.82 -4.59
N GLY A 14 10.40 -3.49 -4.46
CA GLY A 14 11.59 -2.67 -4.27
C GLY A 14 11.20 -1.22 -4.07
N ASP A 15 12.17 -0.33 -4.02
CA ASP A 15 11.92 1.11 -3.84
C ASP A 15 11.45 1.74 -5.15
N GLU A 16 12.07 1.34 -6.27
CA GLU A 16 11.70 1.82 -7.60
C GLU A 16 11.90 0.72 -8.66
N ILE A 17 11.21 0.86 -9.79
CA ILE A 17 11.39 0.02 -10.98
C ILE A 17 11.73 0.91 -12.17
N GLU A 18 12.89 0.67 -12.78
CA GLU A 18 13.31 1.38 -13.99
C GLU A 18 12.55 0.88 -15.22
N ILE A 19 11.31 1.35 -15.40
CA ILE A 19 10.40 0.94 -16.49
C ILE A 19 11.06 1.00 -17.87
N ASN A 20 11.87 2.03 -18.14
CA ASN A 20 12.59 2.19 -19.41
C ASN A 20 13.55 1.02 -19.75
N LYS A 21 14.05 0.30 -18.73
CA LYS A 21 14.86 -0.91 -18.93
C LYS A 21 13.99 -2.12 -19.29
N ILE A 22 12.78 -2.17 -18.76
CA ILE A 22 11.82 -3.27 -18.94
C ILE A 22 11.09 -3.18 -20.28
N GLU A 23 10.74 -1.98 -20.75
CA GLU A 23 10.10 -1.79 -22.06
C GLU A 23 10.91 -2.42 -23.20
N LYS A 24 12.23 -2.40 -23.09
CA LYS A 24 13.15 -3.01 -24.07
C LYS A 24 13.18 -4.54 -24.00
N ILE A 25 12.84 -5.12 -22.85
CA ILE A 25 12.83 -6.57 -22.60
C ILE A 25 11.46 -7.16 -22.98
N LEU A 26 10.37 -6.44 -22.72
CA LEU A 26 9.01 -6.80 -23.10
C LEU A 26 8.68 -6.30 -24.52
N ASN A 27 9.27 -6.88 -25.56
CA ASN A 27 9.00 -6.50 -26.95
C ASN A 27 7.48 -6.59 -27.32
N LYS A 28 6.92 -5.49 -27.87
CA LYS A 28 5.62 -5.29 -28.59
C LYS A 28 4.29 -5.78 -27.99
N ALA A 29 4.26 -6.52 -26.88
CA ALA A 29 3.01 -6.99 -26.25
C ALA A 29 2.54 -6.14 -25.05
N ALA A 30 3.37 -5.21 -24.57
CA ALA A 30 2.97 -4.20 -23.60
C ALA A 30 2.26 -3.07 -24.35
N GLN A 31 0.93 -3.01 -24.24
CA GLN A 31 0.19 -1.81 -24.64
C GLN A 31 0.26 -0.81 -23.49
N ILE A 32 0.75 0.40 -23.77
CA ILE A 32 0.48 1.56 -22.94
C ILE A 32 -1.04 1.79 -23.05
N LEU A 33 -1.81 1.28 -22.08
CA LEU A 33 -3.21 1.59 -21.97
C LEU A 33 -3.32 2.96 -21.31
N GLU A 34 -3.54 4.00 -22.12
CA GLU A 34 -4.09 5.26 -21.62
C GLU A 34 -5.51 4.97 -21.11
N ILE A 35 -5.68 4.86 -19.80
CA ILE A 35 -7.03 4.93 -19.21
C ILE A 35 -7.54 6.34 -19.51
N LYS A 36 -8.45 6.42 -20.48
CA LYS A 36 -9.04 7.70 -20.89
C LYS A 36 -10.13 8.05 -19.89
N PHE A 37 -9.75 8.78 -18.84
CA PHE A 37 -10.72 9.61 -18.12
C PHE A 37 -11.19 10.69 -19.10
N GLU A 38 -12.31 10.45 -19.79
CA GLU A 38 -12.91 11.40 -20.75
C GLU A 38 -13.52 12.61 -20.01
N LYS A 39 -12.67 13.43 -19.39
CA LYS A 39 -12.78 14.89 -19.17
C LYS A 39 -11.83 15.32 -18.06
N PHE A 40 -11.15 16.45 -18.29
CA PHE A 40 -10.32 17.19 -17.34
C PHE A 40 -9.12 16.45 -16.74
N ILE A 41 -8.13 16.16 -17.59
CA ILE A 41 -6.73 16.17 -17.16
C ILE A 41 -6.09 17.44 -17.75
N PRO A 42 -5.70 18.44 -16.94
CA PRO A 42 -4.99 19.61 -17.43
C PRO A 42 -3.72 19.19 -18.19
N THR A 43 -3.42 19.79 -19.34
CA THR A 43 -2.30 19.38 -20.23
C THR A 43 -0.91 19.50 -19.61
N HIS A 44 -0.80 20.11 -18.43
CA HIS A 44 0.43 20.29 -17.64
C HIS A 44 0.48 19.37 -16.41
N PHE A 45 -0.58 18.60 -16.16
CA PHE A 45 -0.66 17.61 -15.08
C PHE A 45 -0.42 16.21 -15.64
N LYS A 46 0.68 15.57 -15.21
CA LYS A 46 0.87 14.13 -15.35
C LYS A 46 0.01 13.45 -14.29
N VAL A 47 -1.12 12.87 -14.67
CA VAL A 47 -1.90 12.01 -13.77
C VAL A 47 -1.15 10.67 -13.67
N GLY A 48 -0.39 10.51 -12.59
CA GLY A 48 0.13 9.25 -12.06
C GLY A 48 1.11 8.43 -12.91
N THR A 49 2.37 8.42 -12.47
CA THR A 49 3.31 7.26 -12.43
C THR A 49 3.21 6.29 -13.60
N ASN A 50 4.23 6.29 -14.46
CA ASN A 50 4.26 5.40 -15.62
C ASN A 50 4.05 3.96 -15.13
N PHE A 51 3.15 3.22 -15.77
CA PHE A 51 2.99 1.80 -15.48
C PHE A 51 2.91 1.00 -16.77
N LEU A 52 3.50 -0.19 -16.76
CA LEU A 52 3.38 -1.15 -17.85
C LEU A 52 2.28 -2.14 -17.53
N LYS A 53 1.21 -2.18 -18.35
CA LYS A 53 0.18 -3.22 -18.28
C LYS A 53 0.51 -4.33 -19.28
N THR A 54 0.47 -5.58 -18.83
CA THR A 54 0.66 -6.76 -19.67
C THR A 54 -0.36 -7.84 -19.32
N PHE A 55 -0.88 -8.50 -20.35
CA PHE A 55 -1.64 -9.73 -20.16
C PHE A 55 -0.66 -10.89 -19.93
N ILE A 56 -0.86 -11.65 -18.87
CA ILE A 56 0.01 -12.79 -18.51
C ILE A 56 -0.47 -14.06 -19.22
N GLY A 57 -1.79 -14.24 -19.32
CA GLY A 57 -2.39 -15.40 -19.97
C GLY A 57 -3.63 -15.91 -19.26
N LYS A 58 -4.20 -16.98 -19.81
CA LYS A 58 -5.27 -17.75 -19.20
C LYS A 58 -4.70 -18.91 -18.40
N ILE A 59 -5.12 -19.05 -17.15
CA ILE A 59 -4.73 -20.14 -16.26
C ILE A 59 -5.95 -21.00 -15.97
N LYS A 60 -5.82 -22.31 -16.14
CA LYS A 60 -6.87 -23.27 -15.75
C LYS A 60 -6.63 -23.74 -14.32
N HIS A 61 -7.59 -23.54 -13.43
CA HIS A 61 -7.55 -24.00 -12.04
C HIS A 61 -8.80 -24.84 -11.75
N GLY A 62 -8.64 -26.17 -11.76
CA GLY A 62 -9.77 -27.09 -11.69
C GLY A 62 -10.72 -26.91 -12.88
N GLU A 63 -11.97 -26.54 -12.59
CA GLU A 63 -13.00 -26.23 -13.59
C GLU A 63 -13.01 -24.75 -14.03
N PHE A 64 -12.22 -23.89 -13.37
CA PHE A 64 -12.22 -22.46 -13.62
C PHE A 64 -11.15 -22.07 -14.64
N GLU A 65 -11.50 -21.14 -15.53
CA GLU A 65 -10.56 -20.44 -16.41
C GLU A 65 -10.39 -19.01 -15.86
N LEU A 66 -9.14 -18.63 -15.58
CA LEU A 66 -8.77 -17.37 -14.96
C LEU A 66 -7.98 -16.52 -15.95
N ASP A 67 -8.45 -15.31 -16.23
CA ASP A 67 -7.75 -14.32 -17.03
C ASP A 67 -6.79 -13.54 -16.11
N VAL A 68 -5.48 -13.61 -16.36
CA VAL A 68 -4.49 -12.93 -15.50
C VAL A 68 -3.77 -11.82 -16.22
N SER A 69 -3.69 -10.66 -15.58
CA SER A 69 -2.93 -9.51 -16.04
C SER A 69 -2.04 -8.94 -14.92
N ALA A 70 -1.02 -8.19 -15.32
CA ALA A 70 -0.14 -7.49 -14.39
C ALA A 70 0.07 -6.04 -14.80
N LYS A 71 0.21 -5.15 -13.80
CA LYS A 71 0.66 -3.76 -13.95
C LYS A 71 1.94 -3.57 -13.15
N ILE A 72 2.97 -3.01 -13.76
CA ILE A 72 4.26 -2.75 -13.13
C ILE A 72 4.40 -1.23 -12.99
N PHE A 73 4.45 -0.72 -11.77
CA PHE A 73 4.60 0.70 -11.46
C PHE A 73 6.07 1.05 -11.24
N ASP A 74 6.46 2.25 -11.66
CA ASP A 74 7.80 2.79 -11.44
C ASP A 74 8.13 2.98 -9.96
N MET A 75 7.11 3.11 -9.10
CA MET A 75 7.22 3.22 -7.63
C MET A 75 7.56 1.91 -6.89
N GLY A 76 8.05 0.87 -7.56
CA GLY A 76 8.44 -0.35 -6.84
C GLY A 76 7.33 -1.37 -6.62
N ASN A 77 6.19 -1.25 -7.32
CA ASN A 77 5.02 -2.12 -7.11
C ASN A 77 4.63 -2.93 -8.34
N ILE A 78 4.10 -4.14 -8.09
CA ILE A 78 3.51 -5.00 -9.12
C ILE A 78 2.08 -5.32 -8.69
N ILE A 79 1.10 -4.94 -9.51
CA ILE A 79 -0.30 -5.32 -9.33
C ILE A 79 -0.61 -6.52 -10.21
N ILE A 80 -1.24 -7.55 -9.64
CA ILE A 80 -1.73 -8.72 -10.35
C ILE A 80 -3.24 -8.77 -10.24
N SER A 81 -3.92 -8.81 -11.38
CA SER A 81 -5.37 -8.93 -11.45
C SER A 81 -5.74 -10.30 -12.01
N ILE A 82 -6.61 -11.02 -11.30
CA ILE A 82 -7.11 -12.34 -11.66
C ILE A 82 -8.62 -12.24 -11.84
N ASP A 83 -9.08 -12.41 -13.07
CA ASP A 83 -10.48 -12.29 -13.46
C ASP A 83 -11.10 -13.67 -13.69
N LEU A 84 -12.27 -13.90 -13.11
CA LEU A 84 -13.12 -15.05 -13.38
C LEU A 84 -14.50 -14.55 -13.82
N LYS A 85 -14.85 -14.85 -15.08
CA LYS A 85 -16.15 -14.52 -15.67
C LYS A 85 -17.04 -15.75 -15.70
N ARG A 86 -18.26 -15.64 -15.18
CA ARG A 86 -19.22 -16.75 -15.15
C ARG A 86 -20.65 -16.25 -14.97
N ASP A 87 -21.60 -16.98 -15.56
CA ASP A 87 -23.00 -16.87 -15.19
C ASP A 87 -23.28 -17.60 -13.87
N ILE A 88 -23.74 -16.86 -12.87
CA ILE A 88 -24.15 -17.41 -11.57
C ILE A 88 -25.67 -17.47 -11.44
N LYS A 89 -26.18 -18.49 -10.76
CA LYS A 89 -27.61 -18.65 -10.44
C LYS A 89 -27.97 -17.96 -9.13
N ASN A 90 -27.08 -18.00 -8.15
CA ASN A 90 -27.23 -17.36 -6.86
C ASN A 90 -25.87 -16.82 -6.37
N LEU A 91 -25.90 -16.06 -5.27
CA LEU A 91 -24.70 -15.47 -4.69
C LEU A 91 -23.84 -16.48 -3.90
N ASP A 92 -24.36 -17.66 -3.55
CA ASP A 92 -23.59 -18.71 -2.87
C ASP A 92 -22.47 -19.25 -3.76
N GLU A 93 -22.68 -19.30 -5.07
CA GLU A 93 -21.65 -19.68 -6.04
C GLU A 93 -20.39 -18.80 -5.93
N ILE A 94 -20.53 -17.51 -5.59
CA ILE A 94 -19.38 -16.61 -5.40
C ILE A 94 -18.56 -17.05 -4.19
N THR A 95 -19.23 -17.29 -3.05
CA THR A 95 -18.56 -17.77 -1.83
C THR A 95 -17.86 -19.10 -2.06
N GLU A 96 -18.48 -20.01 -2.82
CA GLU A 96 -17.85 -21.29 -3.17
C GLU A 96 -16.60 -21.12 -4.04
N ILE A 97 -16.64 -20.22 -5.03
CA ILE A 97 -15.49 -19.93 -5.90
C ILE A 97 -14.33 -19.39 -5.05
N ILE A 98 -14.60 -18.42 -4.18
CA ILE A 98 -13.60 -17.83 -3.29
C ILE A 98 -12.93 -18.90 -2.41
N LYS A 99 -13.71 -19.87 -1.89
CA LYS A 99 -13.17 -20.98 -1.08
C LYS A 99 -12.39 -22.02 -1.89
N LYS A 100 -12.70 -22.20 -3.17
CA LYS A 100 -12.12 -23.26 -4.04
C LYS A 100 -10.84 -22.82 -4.75
N VAL A 101 -10.69 -21.53 -5.03
CA VAL A 101 -9.56 -20.99 -5.80
C VAL A 101 -8.57 -20.31 -4.86
N ASP A 102 -7.34 -20.80 -4.85
CA ASP A 102 -6.22 -20.20 -4.11
C ASP A 102 -5.64 -19.02 -4.91
N PHE A 103 -6.36 -17.89 -4.90
CA PHE A 103 -5.98 -16.68 -5.62
C PHE A 103 -4.62 -16.13 -5.16
N GLU A 104 -4.37 -16.15 -3.86
CA GLU A 104 -3.12 -15.67 -3.25
C GLU A 104 -1.91 -16.43 -3.84
N LYS A 105 -1.96 -17.77 -3.83
CA LYS A 105 -0.86 -18.58 -4.36
C LYS A 105 -0.60 -18.29 -5.84
N ILE A 106 -1.66 -18.19 -6.65
CA ILE A 106 -1.53 -17.87 -8.09
C ILE A 106 -0.85 -16.51 -8.26
N ALA A 107 -1.29 -15.49 -7.52
CA ALA A 107 -0.72 -14.16 -7.59
C ALA A 107 0.75 -14.15 -7.15
N ARG A 108 1.09 -14.82 -6.04
CA ARG A 108 2.48 -14.92 -5.55
C ARG A 108 3.40 -15.63 -6.55
N ASP A 109 2.96 -16.71 -7.18
CA ASP A 109 3.74 -17.44 -8.19
C ASP A 109 4.03 -16.56 -9.42
N ILE A 110 3.03 -15.80 -9.87
CA ILE A 110 3.17 -14.86 -10.99
C ILE A 110 4.07 -13.69 -10.62
N ASN A 111 3.89 -13.10 -9.43
CA ASN A 111 4.74 -12.03 -8.91
C ASN A 111 6.20 -12.49 -8.90
N ASN A 112 6.48 -13.65 -8.30
CA ASN A 112 7.82 -14.22 -8.25
C ASN A 112 8.44 -14.45 -9.63
N ARG A 113 7.64 -14.88 -10.61
CA ARG A 113 8.08 -15.05 -12.00
C ARG A 113 8.44 -13.70 -12.64
N ILE A 114 7.59 -12.69 -12.49
CA ILE A 114 7.84 -11.34 -13.03
C ILE A 114 9.08 -10.74 -12.37
N ARG A 115 9.15 -10.75 -11.03
CA ARG A 115 10.29 -10.22 -10.25
C ARG A 115 11.62 -10.81 -10.68
N ARG A 116 11.69 -12.14 -10.90
CA ARG A 116 12.91 -12.80 -11.41
C ARG A 116 13.31 -12.30 -12.80
N SER A 117 12.34 -11.99 -13.65
CA SER A 117 12.61 -11.52 -15.02
C SER A 117 13.05 -10.06 -15.11
N ILE A 118 12.71 -9.24 -14.10
CA ILE A 118 13.00 -7.80 -14.08
C ILE A 118 13.95 -7.39 -12.95
N ILE A 119 14.60 -8.35 -12.25
CA ILE A 119 15.36 -8.10 -11.03
C ILE A 119 16.44 -7.03 -11.19
N ASP A 120 17.11 -6.98 -12.35
CA ASP A 120 18.16 -6.01 -12.66
C ASP A 120 17.63 -4.58 -12.91
N SER A 121 16.31 -4.42 -12.96
CA SER A 121 15.61 -3.14 -13.09
C SER A 121 14.93 -2.69 -11.79
N ILE A 122 15.01 -3.49 -10.71
CA ILE A 122 14.44 -3.16 -9.40
C ILE A 122 15.55 -2.51 -8.54
N ILE A 123 15.30 -1.29 -8.08
CA ILE A 123 16.16 -0.60 -7.12
C ILE A 123 15.83 -1.12 -5.71
N ASN A 124 16.87 -1.50 -4.96
CA ASN A 124 16.77 -2.07 -3.60
C ASN A 124 15.69 -3.16 -3.48
N PRO A 125 15.81 -4.29 -4.20
CA PRO A 125 14.79 -5.33 -4.20
C PRO A 125 14.56 -5.89 -2.80
N LYS A 126 13.31 -5.89 -2.34
CA LYS A 126 12.93 -6.40 -1.02
C LYS A 126 12.95 -7.93 -1.01
N LYS A 127 13.43 -8.55 0.07
CA LYS A 127 13.53 -10.02 0.14
C LYS A 127 12.15 -10.68 0.14
N ASP A 128 11.28 -10.17 1.00
CA ASP A 128 9.88 -10.55 1.10
C ASP A 128 9.04 -9.44 0.44
N SER A 129 7.97 -9.84 -0.24
CA SER A 129 7.03 -8.88 -0.82
C SER A 129 5.78 -8.85 0.03
N GLU A 130 5.65 -7.80 0.84
CA GLU A 130 4.38 -7.43 1.44
C GLU A 130 3.36 -7.15 0.33
N TYR A 131 2.10 -7.44 0.61
CA TYR A 131 1.03 -7.21 -0.35
C TYR A 131 -0.29 -6.82 0.32
N GLU A 132 -1.11 -6.11 -0.45
CA GLU A 132 -2.53 -5.97 -0.17
C GLU A 132 -3.34 -6.83 -1.13
N GLU A 133 -4.44 -7.36 -0.65
CA GLU A 133 -5.40 -8.16 -1.39
C GLU A 133 -6.77 -7.49 -1.32
N TYR A 134 -7.42 -7.38 -2.47
CA TYR A 134 -8.76 -6.82 -2.58
C TYR A 134 -9.53 -7.50 -3.70
N PHE A 135 -10.79 -7.84 -3.48
CA PHE A 135 -11.63 -8.43 -4.52
C PHE A 135 -12.81 -7.52 -4.90
N MET A 136 -13.26 -7.66 -6.14
CA MET A 136 -14.41 -6.94 -6.67
C MET A 136 -15.36 -7.93 -7.34
N VAL A 137 -16.63 -7.85 -6.98
CA VAL A 137 -17.72 -8.59 -7.64
C VAL A 137 -18.47 -7.61 -8.52
N PHE A 138 -18.38 -7.79 -9.84
CA PHE A 138 -19.19 -7.06 -10.81
C PHE A 138 -20.34 -7.96 -11.26
N LEU A 139 -21.57 -7.56 -10.96
CA LEU A 139 -22.79 -8.30 -11.27
C LEU A 139 -23.65 -7.50 -12.25
N LYS A 140 -24.05 -8.13 -13.37
CA LYS A 140 -25.13 -7.60 -14.22
C LYS A 140 -26.46 -8.19 -13.79
N TYR A 141 -27.41 -7.32 -13.50
CA TYR A 141 -28.74 -7.67 -13.03
C TYR A 141 -29.81 -6.80 -13.70
N GLU A 142 -30.71 -7.43 -14.45
CA GLU A 142 -31.69 -6.75 -15.32
C GLU A 142 -32.92 -6.21 -14.58
N LYS A 143 -33.22 -6.72 -13.38
CA LYS A 143 -34.41 -6.31 -12.61
C LYS A 143 -34.06 -5.18 -11.63
N ASP A 144 -34.98 -4.89 -10.72
CA ASP A 144 -34.82 -3.84 -9.71
C ASP A 144 -33.63 -4.15 -8.77
N VAL A 145 -32.61 -3.27 -8.82
CA VAL A 145 -31.38 -3.40 -8.05
C VAL A 145 -31.59 -3.15 -6.57
N GLU A 146 -32.47 -2.21 -6.20
CA GLU A 146 -32.76 -1.94 -4.79
C GLU A 146 -33.47 -3.14 -4.14
N GLU A 147 -34.44 -3.73 -4.84
CA GLU A 147 -35.12 -4.94 -4.38
C GLU A 147 -34.14 -6.10 -4.25
N PHE A 148 -33.22 -6.25 -5.21
CA PHE A 148 -32.18 -7.27 -5.16
C PHE A 148 -31.28 -7.09 -3.92
N ILE A 149 -30.79 -5.88 -3.65
CA ILE A 149 -29.94 -5.61 -2.48
C ILE A 149 -30.70 -5.87 -1.19
N LYS A 150 -31.97 -5.42 -1.08
CA LYS A 150 -32.80 -5.65 0.11
C LYS A 150 -33.02 -7.15 0.36
N ALA A 151 -33.25 -7.93 -0.70
CA ALA A 151 -33.44 -9.39 -0.60
C ALA A 151 -32.15 -10.14 -0.26
N ASN A 152 -30.99 -9.63 -0.68
CA ASN A 152 -29.69 -10.31 -0.55
C ASN A 152 -28.73 -9.65 0.45
N LYS A 153 -29.21 -8.72 1.28
CA LYS A 153 -28.40 -7.88 2.18
C LYS A 153 -27.37 -8.67 3.00
N ASN A 154 -27.82 -9.76 3.63
CA ASN A 154 -26.98 -10.60 4.49
C ASN A 154 -25.90 -11.30 3.66
N LYS A 155 -26.28 -11.81 2.47
CA LYS A 155 -25.36 -12.55 1.61
C LYS A 155 -24.31 -11.66 0.97
N ILE A 156 -24.69 -10.45 0.54
CA ILE A 156 -23.75 -9.44 0.04
C ILE A 156 -22.73 -9.10 1.13
N ALA A 157 -23.20 -8.79 2.34
CA ALA A 157 -22.34 -8.48 3.47
C ALA A 157 -21.43 -9.67 3.84
N SER A 158 -21.93 -10.90 3.85
CA SER A 158 -21.10 -12.09 4.12
C SER A 158 -20.04 -12.34 3.06
N ILE A 159 -20.33 -12.07 1.79
CA ILE A 159 -19.32 -12.12 0.73
C ILE A 159 -18.24 -11.07 1.01
N LEU A 160 -18.64 -9.84 1.30
CA LEU A 160 -17.75 -8.69 1.54
C LEU A 160 -16.89 -8.82 2.80
N GLU A 161 -17.34 -9.54 3.82
CA GLU A 161 -16.53 -9.82 5.03
C GLU A 161 -15.77 -11.15 4.96
N LEU A 162 -16.04 -11.95 3.92
CA LEU A 162 -15.54 -13.32 3.81
C LEU A 162 -15.93 -14.19 5.03
N ASP A 163 -17.05 -13.86 5.68
CA ASP A 163 -17.56 -14.51 6.89
C ASP A 163 -19.08 -14.72 6.79
N GLU A 164 -19.53 -15.93 7.14
CA GLU A 164 -20.95 -16.30 7.11
C GLU A 164 -21.68 -15.97 8.42
N ASP A 165 -20.95 -15.73 9.53
CA ASP A 165 -21.52 -15.47 10.87
C ASP A 165 -21.40 -13.99 11.27
N ILE A 166 -21.95 -13.10 10.44
CA ILE A 166 -21.95 -11.65 10.70
C ILE A 166 -23.22 -11.17 11.38
N SER A 167 -23.07 -10.23 12.31
CA SER A 167 -24.21 -9.65 13.03
C SER A 167 -25.07 -8.77 12.13
N GLU A 168 -26.36 -8.64 12.43
CA GLU A 168 -27.27 -7.74 11.70
C GLU A 168 -26.80 -6.27 11.73
N LYS A 169 -26.11 -5.87 12.82
CA LYS A 169 -25.51 -4.53 12.90
C LYS A 169 -24.38 -4.36 11.91
N THR A 170 -23.50 -5.36 11.79
CA THR A 170 -22.40 -5.40 10.81
C THR A 170 -22.94 -5.31 9.39
N VAL A 171 -23.99 -6.09 9.07
CA VAL A 171 -24.67 -6.04 7.76
C VAL A 171 -25.15 -4.62 7.45
N GLN A 172 -25.80 -3.95 8.41
CA GLN A 172 -26.28 -2.59 8.23
C GLN A 172 -25.15 -1.58 8.05
N ASP A 173 -24.04 -1.74 8.75
CA ASP A 173 -22.90 -0.83 8.65
C ASP A 173 -22.20 -0.96 7.29
N ILE A 174 -21.98 -2.18 6.79
CA ILE A 174 -21.41 -2.42 5.45
C ILE A 174 -22.31 -1.83 4.36
N LEU A 175 -23.62 -2.04 4.44
CA LEU A 175 -24.54 -1.55 3.40
C LEU A 175 -24.69 -0.02 3.39
N LYS A 176 -24.34 0.67 4.49
CA LYS A 176 -24.25 2.14 4.50
C LYS A 176 -23.05 2.64 3.72
N ASN A 177 -22.00 1.83 3.59
CA ASN A 177 -20.81 2.14 2.80
C ASN A 177 -21.09 1.86 1.32
N SER A 178 -22.06 2.60 0.77
CA SER A 178 -22.54 2.42 -0.59
C SER A 178 -22.77 3.73 -1.34
N ILE A 179 -22.68 3.66 -2.66
CA ILE A 179 -23.00 4.73 -3.59
C ILE A 179 -23.95 4.19 -4.66
N SER A 180 -25.01 4.95 -4.93
CA SER A 180 -25.90 4.77 -6.07
C SER A 180 -25.92 6.08 -6.85
N TYR A 181 -25.04 6.19 -7.85
CA TYR A 181 -24.96 7.39 -8.66
C TYR A 181 -25.99 7.37 -9.80
N TYR A 182 -26.06 6.24 -10.53
CA TYR A 182 -27.05 6.00 -11.55
C TYR A 182 -28.17 5.12 -11.02
N LYS A 183 -29.39 5.29 -11.54
CA LYS A 183 -30.61 4.65 -11.02
C LYS A 183 -30.54 3.13 -10.90
N ASN A 184 -29.80 2.48 -11.80
CA ASN A 184 -29.69 1.02 -11.84
C ASN A 184 -28.29 0.53 -11.42
N GLU A 185 -27.43 1.41 -10.91
CA GLU A 185 -26.08 1.07 -10.48
C GLU A 185 -25.98 1.11 -8.96
N HIS A 186 -25.21 0.20 -8.39
CA HIS A 186 -24.91 0.25 -6.97
C HIS A 186 -23.51 -0.25 -6.68
N ILE A 187 -22.77 0.48 -5.85
CA ILE A 187 -21.41 0.13 -5.41
C ILE A 187 -21.45 0.05 -3.89
N ILE A 188 -21.10 -1.11 -3.33
CA ILE A 188 -20.95 -1.34 -1.89
C ILE A 188 -19.49 -1.66 -1.64
N VAL A 189 -18.88 -1.00 -0.67
CA VAL A 189 -17.45 -1.10 -0.37
C VAL A 189 -17.29 -1.62 1.05
N SER A 190 -16.41 -2.60 1.23
CA SER A 190 -15.89 -3.06 2.52
C SER A 190 -14.36 -2.99 2.47
N TRP A 191 -13.74 -3.21 3.63
CA TRP A 191 -12.30 -3.35 3.80
C TRP A 191 -11.67 -4.44 2.92
N SER A 192 -12.35 -5.59 2.73
CA SER A 192 -11.76 -6.72 2.00
C SER A 192 -12.12 -6.77 0.51
N GLY A 193 -13.18 -6.08 0.11
CA GLY A 193 -13.67 -6.10 -1.25
C GLY A 193 -14.84 -5.17 -1.52
N ALA A 194 -15.31 -5.18 -2.77
CA ALA A 194 -16.45 -4.39 -3.20
C ALA A 194 -17.46 -5.22 -4.02
N PHE A 195 -18.73 -4.86 -3.89
CA PHE A 195 -19.83 -5.47 -4.60
C PHE A 195 -20.50 -4.42 -5.48
N LEU A 196 -20.40 -4.61 -6.79
CA LEU A 196 -20.78 -3.64 -7.81
C LEU A 196 -21.85 -4.24 -8.71
N ILE A 197 -22.98 -3.54 -8.84
CA ILE A 197 -24.11 -3.96 -9.65
C ILE A 197 -24.28 -2.98 -10.81
N ASN A 198 -24.35 -3.52 -12.02
CA ASN A 198 -24.59 -2.80 -13.28
C ASN A 198 -23.62 -1.64 -13.59
N VAL A 199 -22.44 -1.63 -12.99
CA VAL A 199 -21.34 -0.73 -13.36
C VAL A 199 -20.88 -1.06 -14.79
N ASP A 200 -20.80 -0.07 -15.67
CA ASP A 200 -20.39 -0.25 -17.08
C ASP A 200 -18.90 0.04 -17.30
N ASN A 201 -18.33 0.95 -16.52
CA ASN A 201 -16.94 1.42 -16.51
C ASN A 201 -16.07 0.58 -15.55
N ILE A 202 -16.04 -0.73 -15.79
CA ILE A 202 -15.34 -1.72 -14.96
C ILE A 202 -13.85 -1.39 -14.81
N GLU A 203 -13.17 -0.98 -15.88
CA GLU A 203 -11.73 -0.72 -15.87
C GLU A 203 -11.38 0.55 -15.10
N GLU A 204 -12.14 1.64 -15.27
CA GLU A 204 -11.96 2.91 -14.55
C GLU A 204 -12.22 2.73 -13.05
N ILE A 205 -13.31 2.05 -12.69
CA ILE A 205 -13.62 1.76 -11.29
C ILE A 205 -12.57 0.85 -10.67
N SER A 206 -12.17 -0.22 -11.36
CA SER A 206 -11.09 -1.11 -10.88
C SER A 206 -9.79 -0.35 -10.64
N TYR A 207 -9.45 0.60 -11.53
CA TYR A 207 -8.28 1.44 -11.35
C TYR A 207 -8.36 2.33 -10.11
N ILE A 208 -9.54 2.89 -9.79
CA ILE A 208 -9.72 3.66 -8.55
C ILE A 208 -9.45 2.78 -7.32
N PHE A 209 -9.97 1.55 -7.31
CA PHE A 209 -9.69 0.58 -6.25
C PHE A 209 -8.20 0.23 -6.15
N GLU A 210 -7.54 -0.01 -7.29
CA GLU A 210 -6.10 -0.27 -7.32
C GLU A 210 -5.29 0.88 -6.73
N ILE A 211 -5.62 2.13 -7.07
CA ILE A 211 -4.91 3.31 -6.55
C ILE A 211 -5.12 3.46 -5.04
N ALA A 212 -6.34 3.27 -4.55
CA ALA A 212 -6.62 3.38 -3.12
C ALA A 212 -5.91 2.27 -2.31
N ASN A 213 -5.93 1.03 -2.80
CA ASN A 213 -5.22 -0.08 -2.16
C ASN A 213 -3.69 0.09 -2.25
N LEU A 214 -3.17 0.67 -3.35
CA LEU A 214 -1.75 1.00 -3.47
C LEU A 214 -1.32 2.05 -2.43
N GLN A 215 -2.13 3.10 -2.26
CA GLN A 215 -1.90 4.10 -1.21
C GLN A 215 -1.86 3.47 0.18
N GLN A 216 -2.78 2.55 0.45
CA GLN A 216 -2.82 1.82 1.72
C GLN A 216 -1.57 0.94 1.91
N LEU A 217 -1.16 0.19 0.87
CA LEU A 217 0.06 -0.63 0.90
C LEU A 217 1.28 0.22 1.26
N VAL A 218 1.48 1.34 0.55
CA VAL A 218 2.62 2.24 0.77
C VAL A 218 2.65 2.74 2.23
N LEU A 219 1.50 3.16 2.77
CA LEU A 219 1.41 3.59 4.16
C LEU A 219 1.76 2.46 5.14
N ARG A 220 1.27 1.24 4.90
CA ARG A 220 1.55 0.07 5.75
C ARG A 220 3.02 -0.35 5.69
N CYS A 221 3.63 -0.31 4.50
CA CYS A 221 5.04 -0.64 4.32
C CYS A 221 5.94 0.33 5.10
N TYR A 222 5.72 1.65 4.95
CA TYR A 222 6.47 2.63 5.73
C TYR A 222 6.17 2.55 7.23
N ASP A 223 4.91 2.32 7.62
CA ASP A 223 4.58 2.15 9.04
C ASP A 223 5.35 0.98 9.66
N TYR A 224 5.42 -0.15 8.95
CA TYR A 224 6.16 -1.35 9.36
C TYR A 224 7.67 -1.11 9.45
N GLU A 225 8.26 -0.44 8.46
CA GLU A 225 9.69 -0.12 8.44
C GLU A 225 10.08 0.78 9.61
N LEU A 226 9.31 1.83 9.87
CA LEU A 226 9.50 2.71 11.03
C LEU A 226 9.33 1.93 12.35
N ASP A 227 8.33 1.06 12.43
CA ASP A 227 8.05 0.24 13.61
C ASP A 227 9.21 -0.69 13.95
N LYS A 228 9.82 -1.30 12.94
CA LYS A 228 10.98 -2.19 13.09
C LYS A 228 12.17 -1.44 13.66
N VAL A 229 12.48 -0.26 13.12
CA VAL A 229 13.61 0.53 13.61
C VAL A 229 13.33 1.07 15.01
N PHE A 230 12.11 1.54 15.29
CA PHE A 230 11.73 2.02 16.61
C PHE A 230 11.80 0.93 17.68
N LYS A 231 11.31 -0.29 17.40
CA LYS A 231 11.42 -1.44 18.32
C LYS A 231 12.88 -1.80 18.61
N GLU A 232 13.76 -1.77 17.61
CA GLU A 232 15.20 -2.00 17.82
C GLU A 232 15.83 -0.93 18.73
N VAL A 233 15.46 0.33 18.54
CA VAL A 233 15.93 1.47 19.34
C VAL A 233 15.51 1.30 20.80
N VAL A 234 14.22 1.10 21.06
CA VAL A 234 13.67 0.91 22.41
C VAL A 234 14.32 -0.28 23.11
N LYS A 235 14.52 -1.41 22.41
CA LYS A 235 15.15 -2.60 22.97
C LYS A 235 16.59 -2.34 23.42
N LYS A 236 17.39 -1.59 22.65
CA LYS A 236 18.79 -1.32 23.00
C LYS A 236 18.93 -0.33 24.14
N ILE A 237 18.05 0.66 24.23
CA ILE A 237 18.02 1.63 25.33
C ILE A 237 17.77 0.93 26.67
N LYS A 238 16.84 -0.03 26.71
CA LYS A 238 16.51 -0.79 27.93
C LYS A 238 17.68 -1.61 28.47
N VAL A 239 18.61 -2.03 27.63
CA VAL A 239 19.75 -2.87 28.05
C VAL A 239 20.87 -2.00 28.63
N LYS A 240 21.37 -1.01 27.86
CA LYS A 240 22.48 -0.13 28.26
C LYS A 240 22.37 1.21 27.52
N TRP A 241 21.93 2.25 28.22
CA TRP A 241 21.71 3.59 27.66
C TRP A 241 22.94 4.19 26.95
N TYR A 242 24.17 3.89 27.41
CA TYR A 242 25.41 4.35 26.77
C TYR A 242 25.73 3.67 25.42
N ASN A 243 25.31 2.42 25.21
CA ASN A 243 25.46 1.73 23.92
C ASN A 243 24.52 2.29 22.85
N ALA A 244 23.41 2.92 23.27
CA ALA A 244 22.49 3.61 22.38
C ALA A 244 23.02 5.00 21.96
N LEU A 245 23.84 5.65 22.80
CA LEU A 245 24.41 6.97 22.55
C LEU A 245 25.66 6.96 21.64
N PHE A 246 26.37 5.83 21.54
CA PHE A 246 27.66 5.73 20.82
C PHE A 246 27.73 4.55 19.82
N GLY A 247 26.60 3.93 19.48
CA GLY A 247 26.57 2.74 18.63
C GLY A 247 25.73 2.92 17.35
N ASN A 248 25.72 1.89 16.50
CA ASN A 248 25.00 1.80 15.23
C ASN A 248 23.48 2.12 15.28
N ILE A 249 22.88 2.30 16.47
CA ILE A 249 21.45 2.61 16.63
C ILE A 249 21.17 4.11 16.40
N TYR A 250 22.07 5.00 16.83
CA TYR A 250 21.96 6.44 16.58
C TYR A 250 22.02 6.71 15.08
N GLU A 251 22.96 6.07 14.38
CA GLU A 251 23.08 6.15 12.92
C GLU A 251 21.82 5.64 12.19
N LYS A 252 21.16 4.59 12.69
CA LYS A 252 19.88 4.11 12.11
C LYS A 252 18.74 5.12 12.26
N VAL A 253 18.60 5.72 13.43
CA VAL A 253 17.56 6.75 13.66
C VAL A 253 17.87 8.00 12.85
N ARG A 254 19.14 8.43 12.85
CA ARG A 254 19.62 9.53 12.04
C ARG A 254 19.31 9.31 10.56
N LYS A 255 19.59 8.13 10.04
CA LYS A 255 19.28 7.77 8.65
C LYS A 255 17.80 7.95 8.32
N ILE A 256 16.88 7.48 9.18
CA ILE A 256 15.42 7.73 8.99
C ILE A 256 15.11 9.22 8.96
N ILE A 257 15.69 10.00 9.87
CA ILE A 257 15.46 11.45 9.92
C ILE A 257 16.05 12.17 8.69
N GLU A 258 17.15 11.67 8.14
CA GLU A 258 17.74 12.14 6.89
C GLU A 258 16.84 11.77 5.69
N GLU A 259 16.28 10.56 5.66
CA GLU A 259 15.37 10.05 4.61
C GLU A 259 13.92 10.55 4.77
N ARG A 260 13.56 11.25 5.85
CA ARG A 260 12.16 11.65 6.13
C ARG A 260 11.52 12.46 5.00
N ILE A 261 12.31 13.31 4.34
CA ILE A 261 11.83 14.16 3.24
C ILE A 261 11.44 13.28 2.06
N GLU A 262 12.27 12.29 1.74
CA GLU A 262 12.03 11.33 0.67
C GLU A 262 10.81 10.44 0.97
N ILE A 263 10.64 10.00 2.22
CA ILE A 263 9.45 9.26 2.67
C ILE A 263 8.19 10.13 2.50
N GLN A 264 8.24 11.39 2.95
CA GLN A 264 7.12 12.33 2.82
C GLN A 264 6.79 12.61 1.35
N GLU A 265 7.80 12.86 0.52
CA GLU A 265 7.64 13.07 -0.92
C GLU A 265 7.01 11.84 -1.60
N THR A 266 7.46 10.63 -1.26
CA THR A 266 6.92 9.38 -1.83
C THR A 266 5.47 9.16 -1.42
N VAL A 267 5.15 9.33 -0.13
CA VAL A 267 3.77 9.22 0.37
C VAL A 267 2.88 10.27 -0.30
N GLU A 268 3.28 11.54 -0.33
CA GLU A 268 2.48 12.60 -0.95
C GLU A 268 2.32 12.40 -2.46
N SER A 269 3.36 11.96 -3.17
CA SER A 269 3.29 11.59 -4.58
C SER A 269 2.24 10.48 -4.81
N THR A 270 2.25 9.46 -3.96
CA THR A 270 1.26 8.35 -4.00
C THR A 270 -0.16 8.85 -3.70
N MET A 271 -0.32 9.77 -2.73
CA MET A 271 -1.61 10.38 -2.41
C MET A 271 -2.13 11.29 -3.53
N ASN A 272 -1.25 11.89 -4.33
CA ASN A 272 -1.64 12.71 -5.47
C ASN A 272 -2.33 11.92 -6.59
N LEU A 273 -2.12 10.59 -6.66
CA LEU A 273 -2.76 9.72 -7.66
C LEU A 273 -4.28 9.82 -7.63
N GLY A 274 -4.86 9.96 -6.44
CA GLY A 274 -6.31 10.06 -6.25
C GLY A 274 -6.91 11.46 -6.43
N LYS A 275 -6.08 12.51 -6.59
CA LYS A 275 -6.56 13.90 -6.66
C LYS A 275 -7.16 14.27 -8.02
N PHE A 276 -7.03 13.42 -9.04
CA PHE A 276 -7.30 13.77 -10.44
C PHE A 276 -8.26 12.82 -11.16
N PHE A 277 -9.26 12.30 -10.45
CA PHE A 277 -10.39 11.68 -11.12
C PHE A 277 -11.23 12.79 -11.77
N GLY A 278 -11.06 12.99 -13.07
CA GLY A 278 -11.62 14.09 -13.84
C GLY A 278 -13.15 14.18 -13.93
N ASP A 279 -13.87 13.25 -13.28
CA ASP A 279 -15.32 13.24 -13.09
C ASP A 279 -15.68 13.20 -11.60
N TRP A 280 -16.72 13.95 -11.22
CA TRP A 280 -17.27 13.96 -9.86
C TRP A 280 -17.75 12.57 -9.41
N TYR A 281 -18.26 11.75 -10.32
CA TYR A 281 -18.64 10.36 -10.04
C TYR A 281 -17.45 9.55 -9.53
N TYR A 282 -16.35 9.55 -10.27
CA TYR A 282 -15.14 8.81 -9.90
C TYR A 282 -14.50 9.34 -8.62
N ALA A 283 -14.52 10.67 -8.42
CA ALA A 283 -14.06 11.28 -7.17
C ALA A 283 -14.89 10.81 -5.96
N LYS A 284 -16.21 10.64 -6.13
CA LYS A 284 -17.11 10.13 -5.08
C LYS A 284 -16.84 8.67 -4.75
N VAL A 285 -16.61 7.83 -5.77
CA VAL A 285 -16.22 6.43 -5.56
C VAL A 285 -14.89 6.35 -4.82
N TYR A 286 -13.89 7.15 -5.24
CA TYR A 286 -12.61 7.22 -4.55
C TYR A 286 -12.75 7.67 -3.09
N GLU A 287 -13.54 8.72 -2.81
CA GLU A 287 -13.79 9.21 -1.45
C GLU A 287 -14.40 8.12 -0.55
N LEU A 288 -15.32 7.32 -1.08
CA LEU A 288 -15.92 6.20 -0.36
C LEU A 288 -14.86 5.14 0.01
N ILE A 289 -14.02 4.74 -0.95
CA ILE A 289 -12.96 3.74 -0.73
C ILE A 289 -11.89 4.28 0.21
N TYR A 290 -11.46 5.52 0.02
CA TYR A 290 -10.45 6.19 0.82
C TYR A 290 -10.85 6.28 2.29
N LYS A 291 -12.14 6.53 2.55
CA LYS A 291 -12.72 6.50 3.89
C LYS A 291 -12.78 5.08 4.46
N GLU A 292 -13.27 4.12 3.68
CA GLU A 292 -13.43 2.73 4.14
C GLU A 292 -12.08 2.07 4.47
N LEU A 293 -11.05 2.35 3.68
CA LEU A 293 -9.68 1.87 3.93
C LEU A 293 -8.93 2.70 4.99
N HIS A 294 -9.59 3.68 5.61
CA HIS A 294 -9.02 4.58 6.62
C HIS A 294 -7.69 5.24 6.21
N ILE A 295 -7.52 5.55 4.93
CA ILE A 295 -6.22 5.96 4.36
C ILE A 295 -5.70 7.25 5.04
N GLU A 296 -6.59 8.20 5.33
CA GLU A 296 -6.21 9.42 6.04
C GLU A 296 -5.71 9.16 7.45
N GLU A 297 -6.34 8.24 8.19
CA GLU A 297 -5.92 7.90 9.54
C GLU A 297 -4.55 7.22 9.53
N TRP A 298 -4.33 6.28 8.61
CA TRP A 298 -3.03 5.66 8.38
C TRP A 298 -1.94 6.70 8.06
N ARG A 299 -2.23 7.63 7.16
CA ARG A 299 -1.30 8.72 6.80
C ARG A 299 -0.96 9.59 8.01
N ASN A 300 -1.97 10.00 8.76
CA ASN A 300 -1.78 10.84 9.94
C ASN A 300 -1.02 10.09 11.06
N ASN A 301 -1.26 8.79 11.23
CA ASN A 301 -0.52 7.94 12.15
C ASN A 301 0.96 7.83 11.76
N LEU A 302 1.24 7.61 10.48
CA LEU A 302 2.59 7.53 9.95
C LEU A 302 3.38 8.81 10.22
N PHE A 303 2.84 9.97 9.86
CA PHE A 303 3.53 11.24 10.07
C PHE A 303 3.72 11.57 11.55
N ARG A 304 2.72 11.31 12.41
CA ARG A 304 2.91 11.43 13.87
C ARG A 304 4.03 10.54 14.39
N LYS A 305 4.16 9.31 13.86
CA LYS A 305 5.25 8.40 14.23
C LYS A 305 6.61 8.96 13.80
N ILE A 306 6.72 9.53 12.60
CA ILE A 306 7.95 10.20 12.13
C ILE A 306 8.32 11.37 13.06
N ASP A 307 7.34 12.22 13.40
CA ASP A 307 7.56 13.36 14.30
C ASP A 307 8.05 12.90 15.69
N TYR A 308 7.43 11.84 16.25
CA TYR A 308 7.88 11.26 17.51
C TYR A 308 9.30 10.68 17.45
N ILE A 309 9.67 10.04 16.34
CA ILE A 309 11.04 9.55 16.13
C ILE A 309 12.02 10.73 16.05
N GLU A 310 11.64 11.84 15.43
CA GLU A 310 12.45 13.06 15.33
C GLU A 310 12.66 13.72 16.69
N GLU A 311 11.59 13.89 17.48
CA GLU A 311 11.68 14.41 18.84
C GLU A 311 12.56 13.53 19.72
N PHE A 312 12.38 12.20 19.60
CA PHE A 312 13.21 11.23 20.30
C PHE A 312 14.69 11.33 19.89
N TYR A 313 14.97 11.46 18.59
CA TYR A 313 16.32 11.68 18.05
C TYR A 313 16.94 12.96 18.59
N LYS A 314 16.24 14.10 18.54
CA LYS A 314 16.71 15.39 19.09
C LYS A 314 17.04 15.29 20.57
N SER A 315 16.21 14.58 21.34
CA SER A 315 16.45 14.34 22.77
C SER A 315 17.71 13.50 23.01
N MET A 316 17.92 12.46 22.20
CA MET A 316 19.14 11.65 22.25
C MET A 316 20.38 12.46 21.85
N ASP A 317 20.31 13.20 20.74
CA ASP A 317 21.42 14.00 20.21
C ASP A 317 21.87 15.05 21.23
N SER A 318 20.92 15.74 21.87
CA SER A 318 21.20 16.68 22.97
C SER A 318 21.96 16.00 24.11
N ARG A 319 21.54 14.79 24.54
CA ARG A 319 22.24 14.02 25.58
C ARG A 319 23.63 13.57 25.17
N ILE A 320 23.82 13.16 23.91
CA ILE A 320 25.14 12.79 23.37
C ILE A 320 26.06 14.01 23.39
N ASN A 321 25.60 15.15 22.89
CA ASN A 321 26.37 16.37 22.82
C ASN A 321 26.72 16.88 24.22
N SER A 322 25.78 16.90 25.18
CA SER A 322 26.08 17.22 26.59
C SER A 322 27.13 16.27 27.19
N THR A 323 27.05 14.98 26.90
CA THR A 323 28.02 13.99 27.38
C THR A 323 29.40 14.19 26.74
N ARG A 324 29.46 14.45 25.44
CA ARG A 324 30.70 14.77 24.71
C ARG A 324 31.36 16.04 25.26
N THR A 325 30.57 17.09 25.49
CA THR A 325 31.05 18.33 26.12
C THR A 325 31.61 18.06 27.51
N LEU A 326 30.93 17.27 28.34
CA LEU A 326 31.42 16.88 29.66
C LEU A 326 32.74 16.08 29.60
N PHE A 327 32.91 15.19 28.61
CA PHE A 327 34.19 14.50 28.40
C PHE A 327 35.30 15.44 27.92
N ILE A 328 34.98 16.42 27.07
CA ILE A 328 35.93 17.46 26.65
C ILE A 328 36.34 18.30 27.86
N GLU A 329 35.37 18.74 28.68
CA GLU A 329 35.63 19.48 29.93
C GLU A 329 36.49 18.67 30.89
N LEU A 330 36.17 17.38 31.10
CA LEU A 330 36.97 16.51 31.94
C LEU A 330 38.38 16.29 31.36
N GLY A 331 38.51 16.16 30.04
CA GLY A 331 39.78 16.06 29.34
C GLY A 331 40.64 17.32 29.54
N ILE A 332 40.05 18.51 29.37
CA ILE A 332 40.70 19.80 29.64
C ILE A 332 41.12 19.89 31.11
N LEU A 333 40.26 19.48 32.05
CA LEU A 333 40.56 19.47 33.48
C LEU A 333 41.71 18.51 33.83
N ILE A 334 41.74 17.33 33.23
CA ILE A 334 42.85 16.37 33.41
C ILE A 334 44.16 16.94 32.88
N ILE A 335 44.15 17.53 31.67
CA ILE A 335 45.34 18.17 31.09
C ILE A 335 45.84 19.30 32.01
N PHE A 336 44.92 20.14 32.52
CA PHE A 336 45.26 21.23 33.43
C PHE A 336 45.89 20.73 34.74
N ILE A 337 45.38 19.65 35.32
CA ILE A 337 45.95 19.03 36.53
C ILE A 337 47.36 18.49 36.24
N LEU A 338 47.56 17.85 35.08
CA LEU A 338 48.87 17.33 34.67
C LEU A 338 49.90 18.45 34.46
N ASP A 339 49.52 19.56 33.82
CA ASP A 339 50.41 20.69 33.60
C ASP A 339 50.88 21.32 34.91
N ILE A 340 49.96 21.50 35.87
CA ILE A 340 50.31 21.98 37.22
C ILE A 340 51.29 21.02 37.89
N PHE A 341 51.00 19.72 37.83
CA PHE A 341 51.87 18.71 38.41
C PHE A 341 53.28 18.77 37.80
N PHE A 342 53.40 18.81 36.48
CA PHE A 342 54.70 18.93 35.80
C PHE A 342 55.42 20.23 36.14
N TYR A 343 54.72 21.36 36.19
CA TYR A 343 55.32 22.64 36.58
C TYR A 343 55.96 22.58 37.97
N PHE A 344 55.29 21.99 38.95
CA PHE A 344 55.83 21.86 40.32
C PHE A 344 56.99 20.87 40.45
N PHE A 345 57.05 19.84 39.59
CA PHE A 345 58.12 18.84 39.62
C PHE A 345 59.34 19.20 38.74
N ILE A 346 59.17 20.02 37.70
CA ILE A 346 60.25 20.43 36.79
C ILE A 346 60.92 21.74 37.22
N VAL A 347 60.23 22.62 37.95
CA VAL A 347 60.76 23.92 38.41
C VAL A 347 61.44 23.83 39.80
N LYS A 348 61.74 22.63 40.27
CA LYS A 348 62.57 22.36 41.44
C LYS A 348 63.94 21.87 40.99
#